data_AF-A0A819K161-F1
#
_entry.id   AF-A0A819K161-F1
#
_cell.length_a   1.000
_cell.length_b   1.000
_cell.length_c   1.000
_cell.angle_alpha   90.00
_cell.angle_beta   90.00
_cell.angle_gamma   90.00
#
_symmetry.space_group_name_H-M   'P 1'
#
loop_
_entity.id
_entity.type
_entity.pdbx_description
1 polymer ?
#
loop_
_entity_poly.entity_id
_entity_poly.type
_entity_poly.pdbx_seq_one_letter_code
_entity_poly.pdbx_strand_id
1 'polypeptide(L)'
;MYINKCLLVLLLCCLTLKSVNLLLIREADNRQHNQTNADPIVIEVSWTAHDYNLHTIPSLQLVTNPLVSRQFSPVSKEIFANLKQLNAEYARYAVWFPYPKLAVAELDPPSGLLQCSNVGENYPLHLSCERNGGVISQIDFASYGTAMGACGQMKQGSCHSNNSLSIVQRICIGQKSCTIIATNDIFGDPCYGTLKRLLVQMECNPPQNNTYWNFTYMDPMLEDFLDATDGHSRIISFSTQPTWLFQQDTPHIYPDNATYIDWGYPVGTKFVDESMQALGDYYGRVVAWYTRAGFIDEYGLKHNSGYEYNWDYTEIFNEIEGEHQMSIEYYTRAYDAVIQGIRRHTNNYDMKYVGMALENHNEFNFYKYFLNHSNHAPDIPLDMISYHFYAIGTSRIDPQSWENFFPQLDKFTIEVEQIEQIRKNLSPQTRTTIDELGVILPNDNDPNAPLFPLIYWNAAAALYAYSWGKLSRQNIDVVGHSQLVGYPQLPNLQLEPQYPSVALLNWTTGEGTAKYWISKLLIDTADIDNDQAVITRTTDVLIINKRYANMNMSLSGCTSGKMQIINEASGFGPPTEITLTSNQITLTPFAIAIVHMPTAKK
;
A
#
# COMPACT_ATOMS: atom_id res chain seq x y z
N MET A 1 -2.22 17.15 -84.51
CA MET A 1 -1.86 16.03 -83.61
C MET A 1 -2.80 16.09 -82.42
N TYR A 2 -3.96 15.47 -82.55
CA TYR A 2 -4.32 14.13 -82.05
C TYR A 2 -4.94 14.18 -80.65
N ILE A 3 -6.28 14.36 -80.67
CA ILE A 3 -7.36 13.73 -79.87
C ILE A 3 -7.35 13.88 -78.34
N ASN A 4 -8.45 13.99 -77.58
CA ASN A 4 -9.80 14.56 -77.62
C ASN A 4 -10.48 14.04 -76.32
N LYS A 5 -11.41 14.84 -75.73
CA LYS A 5 -12.61 14.41 -74.95
C LYS A 5 -12.42 13.80 -73.53
N CYS A 6 -12.95 14.45 -72.49
CA CYS A 6 -14.34 14.43 -71.93
C CYS A 6 -14.47 13.41 -70.78
N LEU A 7 -14.76 13.85 -69.56
CA LEU A 7 -16.11 14.09 -69.00
C LEU A 7 -16.87 12.77 -68.72
N LEU A 8 -17.00 12.47 -67.43
CA LEU A 8 -18.15 11.87 -66.71
C LEU A 8 -18.82 10.58 -67.24
N VAL A 9 -19.14 9.68 -66.28
CA VAL A 9 -20.21 8.65 -66.24
C VAL A 9 -19.71 7.19 -66.17
N LEU A 10 -19.79 6.61 -64.96
CA LEU A 10 -20.42 5.32 -64.56
C LEU A 10 -19.80 4.84 -63.22
N LEU A 11 -20.34 5.25 -62.07
CA LEU A 11 -21.37 4.56 -61.25
C LEU A 11 -20.88 3.33 -60.45
N LEU A 12 -20.99 3.51 -59.12
CA LEU A 12 -21.35 2.58 -58.03
C LEU A 12 -20.33 1.64 -57.36
N CYS A 13 -20.31 1.81 -56.04
CA CYS A 13 -20.28 0.79 -54.98
C CYS A 13 -19.02 -0.07 -54.81
N CYS A 14 -18.24 0.21 -53.76
CA CYS A 14 -18.50 -0.36 -52.44
C CYS A 14 -17.41 0.07 -51.44
N LEU A 15 -17.84 0.16 -50.19
CA LEU A 15 -17.01 0.36 -49.01
C LEU A 15 -15.71 -0.46 -49.05
N THR A 16 -14.57 0.18 -48.81
CA THR A 16 -13.49 -0.45 -48.06
C THR A 16 -13.35 0.32 -46.76
N LEU A 17 -14.17 -0.10 -45.80
CA LEU A 17 -13.90 0.08 -44.38
C LEU A 17 -12.43 -0.28 -44.16
N LYS A 18 -11.63 0.69 -43.69
CA LYS A 18 -10.36 0.40 -43.06
C LYS A 18 -10.67 -0.58 -41.93
N SER A 19 -10.17 -1.79 -42.08
CA SER A 19 -10.20 -2.84 -41.08
C SER A 19 -9.52 -2.35 -39.81
N VAL A 20 -10.33 -1.83 -38.89
CA VAL A 20 -10.03 -1.83 -37.46
C VAL A 20 -10.03 -3.29 -37.07
N ASN A 21 -8.84 -3.89 -36.95
CA ASN A 21 -8.71 -5.22 -36.39
C ASN A 21 -8.99 -5.10 -34.89
N LEU A 22 -10.25 -5.32 -34.54
CA LEU A 22 -10.74 -5.48 -33.18
C LEU A 22 -10.33 -6.90 -32.73
N LEU A 23 -9.43 -7.03 -31.77
CA LEU A 23 -9.19 -8.32 -31.15
C LEU A 23 -10.29 -8.59 -30.12
N LEU A 24 -11.08 -9.63 -30.39
CA LEU A 24 -12.05 -10.19 -29.45
C LEU A 24 -11.29 -10.90 -28.31
N ILE A 25 -11.34 -10.34 -27.10
CA ILE A 25 -11.65 -11.23 -25.98
C ILE A 25 -13.03 -11.77 -26.34
N ARG A 26 -13.15 -13.05 -26.71
CA ARG A 26 -14.46 -13.67 -26.66
C ARG A 26 -14.81 -13.80 -25.18
N GLU A 27 -15.44 -12.77 -24.62
CA GLU A 27 -16.43 -13.02 -23.58
C GLU A 27 -17.46 -13.93 -24.24
N ALA A 28 -17.53 -15.19 -23.82
CA ALA A 28 -18.66 -16.01 -24.18
C ALA A 28 -19.90 -15.27 -23.67
N ASP A 29 -20.78 -14.87 -24.59
CA ASP A 29 -21.98 -14.08 -24.31
C ASP A 29 -22.77 -14.75 -23.16
N ASN A 30 -22.98 -14.00 -22.07
CA ASN A 30 -23.59 -14.45 -20.80
C ASN A 30 -25.08 -14.79 -20.92
N ARG A 31 -25.59 -15.11 -22.12
CA ARG A 31 -27.02 -15.34 -22.41
C ARG A 31 -27.44 -16.81 -22.40
N GLN A 32 -26.86 -17.62 -21.52
CA GLN A 32 -27.37 -18.98 -21.24
C GLN A 32 -27.43 -19.26 -19.73
N HIS A 33 -28.26 -18.49 -19.02
CA HIS A 33 -28.81 -18.97 -17.75
C HIS A 33 -29.77 -20.13 -18.05
N ASN A 34 -29.44 -21.35 -17.60
CA ASN A 34 -30.26 -22.59 -17.61
C ASN A 34 -30.02 -23.65 -18.70
N GLN A 35 -28.78 -23.98 -19.07
CA GLN A 35 -28.52 -25.26 -19.77
C GLN A 35 -27.43 -26.09 -19.08
N THR A 36 -27.82 -27.28 -18.63
CA THR A 36 -26.98 -28.29 -17.97
C THR A 36 -26.04 -29.04 -18.94
N ASN A 37 -25.95 -28.59 -20.19
CA ASN A 37 -25.01 -29.04 -21.22
C ASN A 37 -24.78 -27.88 -22.21
N ALA A 38 -24.04 -26.85 -21.80
CA ALA A 38 -23.55 -25.86 -22.75
C ALA A 38 -22.43 -26.49 -23.60
N ASP A 39 -22.50 -26.32 -24.92
CA ASP A 39 -21.42 -26.72 -25.82
C ASP A 39 -20.08 -26.09 -25.37
N PRO A 40 -18.94 -26.78 -25.52
CA PRO A 40 -17.65 -26.27 -25.07
C PRO A 40 -17.33 -24.93 -25.75
N ILE A 41 -16.80 -23.99 -24.97
CA ILE A 41 -16.37 -22.69 -25.48
C ILE A 41 -15.21 -22.93 -26.47
N VAL A 42 -15.40 -22.59 -27.74
CA VAL A 42 -14.35 -22.74 -28.76
C VAL A 42 -13.58 -21.43 -28.92
N ILE A 43 -12.27 -21.50 -28.67
CA ILE A 43 -11.32 -20.39 -28.81
C ILE A 43 -10.29 -20.77 -29.89
N GLU A 44 -10.29 -20.00 -30.97
CA GLU A 44 -9.29 -20.08 -32.03
C GLU A 44 -8.12 -19.14 -31.70
N VAL A 45 -6.90 -19.65 -31.73
CA VAL A 45 -5.67 -18.93 -31.35
C VAL A 45 -4.65 -18.97 -32.49
N SER A 46 -4.15 -17.79 -32.85
CA SER A 46 -2.97 -17.66 -33.70
C SER A 46 -1.71 -17.58 -32.84
N TRP A 47 -1.04 -18.71 -32.65
CA TRP A 47 0.21 -18.82 -31.87
C TRP A 47 1.43 -18.13 -32.51
N THR A 48 1.23 -17.37 -33.59
CA THR A 48 2.29 -16.67 -34.33
C THR A 48 2.05 -15.17 -34.44
N ALA A 49 0.89 -14.69 -34.00
CA ALA A 49 0.55 -13.27 -34.01
C ALA A 49 0.95 -12.63 -32.68
N HIS A 50 1.60 -11.47 -32.75
CA HIS A 50 1.79 -10.57 -31.62
C HIS A 50 0.82 -9.40 -31.83
N ASP A 51 -0.32 -9.42 -31.14
CA ASP A 51 -1.35 -8.41 -31.36
C ASP A 51 -1.06 -7.12 -30.59
N TYR A 52 -0.44 -7.20 -29.40
CA TYR A 52 -0.15 -6.04 -28.54
C TYR A 52 1.07 -6.31 -27.64
N ASN A 53 1.86 -5.26 -27.37
CA ASN A 53 2.84 -5.29 -26.29
C ASN A 53 2.11 -5.02 -24.97
N LEU A 54 2.09 -6.00 -24.06
CA LEU A 54 1.57 -5.78 -22.71
C LEU A 54 2.62 -5.01 -21.91
N HIS A 55 2.30 -3.79 -21.50
CA HIS A 55 3.23 -2.88 -20.80
C HIS A 55 3.04 -2.83 -19.29
N THR A 56 1.94 -3.40 -18.77
CA THR A 56 1.57 -3.31 -17.36
C THR A 56 2.38 -4.25 -16.49
N ILE A 57 2.99 -3.70 -15.46
CA ILE A 57 3.78 -4.42 -14.48
C ILE A 57 2.86 -4.92 -13.36
N PRO A 58 2.77 -6.24 -13.12
CA PRO A 58 2.15 -6.77 -11.91
C PRO A 58 3.02 -6.40 -10.70
N SER A 59 2.39 -5.89 -9.65
CA SER A 59 3.07 -5.50 -8.42
C SER A 59 2.21 -5.75 -7.18
N LEU A 60 2.64 -5.23 -6.03
CA LEU A 60 1.95 -5.37 -4.76
C LEU A 60 2.36 -4.29 -3.75
N GLN A 61 1.52 -4.15 -2.74
CA GLN A 61 1.77 -3.30 -1.58
C GLN A 61 2.00 -4.15 -0.32
N LEU A 62 3.00 -3.78 0.47
CA LEU A 62 3.22 -4.22 1.85
C LEU A 62 2.79 -3.08 2.76
N VAL A 63 1.69 -3.27 3.48
CA VAL A 63 1.21 -2.31 4.47
C VAL A 63 1.82 -2.64 5.83
N THR A 64 2.32 -1.63 6.54
CA THR A 64 2.89 -1.80 7.88
C THR A 64 1.85 -2.27 8.89
N ASN A 65 2.15 -3.37 9.56
CA ASN A 65 1.37 -3.91 10.65
C ASN A 65 2.28 -4.77 11.56
N PRO A 66 1.81 -5.19 12.74
CA PRO A 66 2.62 -6.00 13.65
C PRO A 66 3.13 -7.31 13.03
N LEU A 67 2.40 -7.91 12.08
CA LEU A 67 2.76 -9.19 11.47
C LEU A 67 3.92 -9.10 10.46
N VAL A 68 4.26 -7.90 9.97
CA VAL A 68 5.48 -7.69 9.16
C VAL A 68 6.70 -7.32 10.01
N SER A 69 6.55 -7.06 11.31
CA SER A 69 7.67 -6.70 12.18
C SER A 69 8.41 -7.93 12.72
N ARG A 70 9.74 -7.97 12.56
CA ARG A 70 10.59 -9.00 13.21
C ARG A 70 10.55 -9.01 14.74
N GLN A 71 10.00 -7.96 15.36
CA GLN A 71 9.83 -7.88 16.82
C GLN A 71 8.58 -8.59 17.33
N PHE A 72 7.50 -8.59 16.55
CA PHE A 72 6.18 -9.08 16.99
C PHE A 72 5.73 -10.34 16.25
N SER A 73 6.22 -10.53 15.02
CA SER A 73 5.72 -11.55 14.12
C SER A 73 6.56 -12.83 14.14
N PRO A 74 5.92 -14.01 14.31
CA PRO A 74 6.60 -15.29 14.15
C PRO A 74 6.87 -15.66 12.69
N VAL A 75 6.32 -14.92 11.71
CA VAL A 75 6.36 -15.24 10.27
C VAL A 75 6.96 -14.14 9.40
N SER A 76 7.49 -13.06 10.01
CA SER A 76 8.10 -11.93 9.31
C SER A 76 9.20 -12.38 8.33
N LYS A 77 10.02 -13.35 8.74
CA LYS A 77 11.10 -13.89 7.91
C LYS A 77 10.57 -14.54 6.63
N GLU A 78 9.52 -15.35 6.74
CA GLU A 78 8.88 -16.01 5.62
C GLU A 78 8.17 -14.98 4.71
N ILE A 79 7.56 -13.94 5.29
CA ILE A 79 6.95 -12.84 4.53
C ILE A 79 7.97 -12.16 3.62
N PHE A 80 9.11 -11.72 4.17
CA PHE A 80 10.14 -11.03 3.38
C PHE A 80 10.88 -11.98 2.43
N ALA A 81 11.02 -13.27 2.77
CA ALA A 81 11.55 -14.28 1.84
C ALA A 81 10.64 -14.46 0.62
N ASN A 82 9.33 -14.48 0.81
CA ASN A 82 8.36 -14.56 -0.29
C ASN A 82 8.30 -13.26 -1.10
N LEU A 83 8.39 -12.08 -0.45
CA LEU A 83 8.50 -10.80 -1.16
C LEU A 83 9.72 -10.79 -2.09
N LYS A 84 10.88 -11.22 -1.58
CA LYS A 84 12.10 -11.35 -2.38
C LYS A 84 11.95 -12.35 -3.52
N GLN A 85 11.28 -13.47 -3.27
CA GLN A 85 11.05 -14.49 -4.31
C GLN A 85 10.09 -13.99 -5.41
N LEU A 86 9.13 -13.12 -5.09
CA LEU A 86 8.23 -12.55 -6.09
C LEU A 86 8.97 -11.75 -7.15
N ASN A 87 10.07 -11.07 -6.78
CA ASN A 87 10.90 -10.32 -7.71
C ASN A 87 10.08 -9.25 -8.46
N ALA A 88 9.20 -8.55 -7.73
CA ALA A 88 8.27 -7.58 -8.26
C ALA A 88 8.92 -6.19 -8.40
N GLU A 89 8.78 -5.57 -9.56
CA GLU A 89 9.05 -4.14 -9.75
C GLU A 89 7.93 -3.29 -9.13
N TYR A 90 8.28 -2.09 -8.70
CA TYR A 90 7.38 -1.12 -8.07
C TYR A 90 6.65 -1.65 -6.83
N ALA A 91 7.23 -2.66 -6.14
CA ALA A 91 6.72 -3.09 -4.85
C ALA A 91 6.59 -1.86 -3.94
N ARG A 92 5.43 -1.75 -3.29
CA ARG A 92 5.06 -0.56 -2.52
C ARG A 92 5.18 -0.83 -1.03
N TYR A 93 5.87 0.03 -0.29
CA TYR A 93 5.85 0.05 1.17
C TYR A 93 4.88 1.14 1.62
N ALA A 94 3.78 0.75 2.27
CA ALA A 94 2.76 1.68 2.73
C ALA A 94 2.71 1.67 4.26
N VAL A 95 3.01 2.82 4.84
CA VAL A 95 2.74 3.06 6.25
C VAL A 95 1.25 3.31 6.44
N TRP A 96 0.66 2.90 7.57
CA TRP A 96 -0.79 3.06 7.80
C TRP A 96 -1.13 3.56 9.20
N PHE A 97 -2.10 4.48 9.28
CA PHE A 97 -2.40 5.28 10.46
C PHE A 97 -2.85 4.54 11.73
N PRO A 98 -3.54 3.37 11.68
CA PRO A 98 -4.03 2.75 12.91
C PRO A 98 -2.92 2.19 13.81
N TYR A 99 -1.65 2.17 13.35
CA TYR A 99 -0.51 1.86 14.22
C TYR A 99 0.40 3.08 14.34
N PRO A 100 0.02 4.11 15.12
CA PRO A 100 0.76 5.37 15.18
C PRO A 100 2.25 5.19 15.51
N LYS A 101 2.58 4.23 16.39
CA LYS A 101 3.97 3.93 16.77
C LYS A 101 4.78 3.21 15.70
N LEU A 102 4.12 2.58 14.73
CA LEU A 102 4.75 1.94 13.57
C LEU A 102 4.77 2.87 12.37
N ALA A 103 4.01 3.97 12.42
CA ALA A 103 3.72 4.81 11.28
C ALA A 103 4.34 6.21 11.33
N VAL A 104 4.48 6.79 12.52
CA VAL A 104 4.85 8.19 12.68
C VAL A 104 6.16 8.32 13.42
N ALA A 105 7.13 8.95 12.77
CA ALA A 105 8.47 9.10 13.30
C ALA A 105 8.53 10.12 14.45
N GLU A 106 7.63 11.10 14.49
CA GLU A 106 7.60 12.14 15.52
C GLU A 106 6.16 12.34 16.01
N LEU A 107 5.71 11.50 16.94
CA LEU A 107 4.34 11.55 17.49
C LEU A 107 4.08 12.78 18.36
N ASP A 108 5.13 13.29 19.01
CA ASP A 108 5.09 14.46 19.86
C ASP A 108 5.61 15.68 19.11
N PRO A 109 4.96 16.86 19.23
CA PRO A 109 5.42 18.05 18.54
C PRO A 109 6.82 18.48 19.02
N PRO A 110 7.67 18.98 18.12
CA PRO A 110 8.84 19.76 18.49
C PRO A 110 8.47 20.84 19.50
N SER A 111 9.14 20.81 20.66
CA SER A 111 8.81 21.67 21.78
C SER A 111 10.01 22.50 22.18
N GLY A 112 9.83 23.82 22.13
CA GLY A 112 10.83 24.80 22.58
C GLY A 112 10.92 24.99 24.09
N LEU A 113 9.96 24.47 24.85
CA LEU A 113 9.78 24.75 26.28
C LEU A 113 9.64 23.48 27.12
N LEU A 114 8.78 22.56 26.68
CA LEU A 114 8.44 21.33 27.37
C LEU A 114 9.32 20.18 26.90
N GLN A 115 9.77 19.35 27.83
CA GLN A 115 10.45 18.09 27.57
C GLN A 115 9.60 16.93 28.08
N CYS A 116 9.40 15.92 27.24
CA CYS A 116 8.62 14.75 27.58
C CYS A 116 9.43 13.46 27.47
N SER A 117 9.09 12.49 28.31
CA SER A 117 9.67 11.14 28.26
C SER A 117 8.68 10.12 28.78
N ASN A 118 8.76 8.90 28.27
CA ASN A 118 7.96 7.78 28.75
C ASN A 118 8.77 6.47 28.77
N VAL A 119 8.43 5.58 29.69
CA VAL A 119 9.03 4.24 29.77
C VAL A 119 8.05 3.24 30.38
N GLY A 120 8.09 1.98 29.91
CA GLY A 120 7.28 0.89 30.47
C GLY A 120 7.70 0.49 31.90
N GLU A 121 6.82 -0.23 32.60
CA GLU A 121 7.10 -0.80 33.93
C GLU A 121 8.39 -1.63 33.94
N ASN A 122 9.17 -1.45 35.01
CA ASN A 122 10.51 -2.00 35.25
C ASN A 122 11.65 -1.44 34.39
N TYR A 123 11.41 -0.45 33.54
CA TYR A 123 12.46 0.20 32.76
C TYR A 123 12.88 1.55 33.37
N PRO A 124 14.14 1.99 33.14
CA PRO A 124 14.63 3.29 33.58
C PRO A 124 14.14 4.40 32.64
N LEU A 125 13.50 5.41 33.22
CA LEU A 125 13.21 6.69 32.57
C LEU A 125 14.39 7.63 32.79
N HIS A 126 14.97 8.13 31.71
CA HIS A 126 16.05 9.12 31.75
C HIS A 126 15.52 10.50 31.34
N LEU A 127 15.68 11.49 32.23
CA LEU A 127 15.35 12.89 31.96
C LEU A 127 16.64 13.71 32.00
N SER A 128 16.82 14.64 31.05
CA SER A 128 18.03 15.46 30.99
C SER A 128 17.78 16.84 30.41
N CYS A 129 18.24 17.86 31.14
CA CYS A 129 18.36 19.26 30.74
C CYS A 129 19.81 19.67 30.50
N GLU A 130 20.72 18.74 30.19
CA GLU A 130 22.15 19.03 30.02
C GLU A 130 22.49 19.75 28.71
N ARG A 131 21.62 19.64 27.70
CA ARG A 131 21.82 20.13 26.33
C ARG A 131 22.20 21.61 26.22
N ASN A 132 21.85 22.44 27.21
CA ASN A 132 22.26 23.85 27.33
C ASN A 132 22.82 24.19 28.73
N GLY A 133 23.39 23.21 29.43
CA GLY A 133 23.88 23.38 30.80
C GLY A 133 22.77 23.68 31.82
N GLY A 134 21.51 23.41 31.46
CA GLY A 134 20.34 23.69 32.28
C GLY A 134 20.06 22.64 33.33
N VAL A 135 19.02 22.91 34.11
CA VAL A 135 18.47 22.01 35.12
C VAL A 135 16.99 21.83 34.90
N ILE A 136 16.44 20.72 35.39
CA ILE A 136 15.00 20.48 35.41
C ILE A 136 14.40 21.48 36.40
N SER A 137 13.64 22.44 35.91
CA SER A 137 13.06 23.51 36.73
C SER A 137 11.66 23.17 37.23
N GLN A 138 10.90 22.40 36.44
CA GLN A 138 9.50 22.07 36.74
C GLN A 138 9.17 20.68 36.22
N ILE A 139 8.26 19.98 36.91
CA ILE A 139 7.58 18.81 36.39
C ILE A 139 6.10 19.17 36.30
N ASP A 140 5.58 19.30 35.08
CA ASP A 140 4.20 19.69 34.81
C ASP A 140 3.25 18.51 34.94
N PHE A 141 3.75 17.33 34.58
CA PHE A 141 2.98 16.11 34.59
C PHE A 141 3.90 14.94 34.96
N ALA A 142 3.42 14.06 35.83
CA ALA A 142 3.96 12.71 35.93
C ALA A 142 2.88 11.72 36.32
N SER A 143 2.90 10.56 35.68
CA SER A 143 1.98 9.47 36.01
C SER A 143 2.63 8.12 35.79
N TYR A 144 2.75 7.36 36.87
CA TYR A 144 2.97 5.92 36.85
C TYR A 144 1.62 5.20 36.86
N GLY A 145 1.28 4.54 35.76
CA GLY A 145 -0.05 3.97 35.55
C GLY A 145 -0.35 3.72 34.07
N THR A 146 -1.57 4.03 33.65
CA THR A 146 -2.05 3.93 32.26
C THR A 146 -2.24 5.31 31.60
N ALA A 147 -1.45 6.31 32.01
CA ALA A 147 -1.49 7.67 31.45
C ALA A 147 -1.09 7.73 29.98
N MET A 148 -1.55 8.74 29.28
CA MET A 148 -1.73 8.70 27.84
C MET A 148 -1.66 10.12 27.26
N GLY A 149 -1.32 10.29 25.97
CA GLY A 149 -1.25 11.61 25.32
C GLY A 149 0.12 12.02 24.81
N ALA A 150 0.12 13.06 23.99
CA ALA A 150 1.33 13.67 23.43
C ALA A 150 1.95 14.72 24.38
N CYS A 151 3.20 15.09 24.10
CA CYS A 151 3.91 16.15 24.83
C CYS A 151 3.14 17.48 24.81
N GLY A 152 3.03 18.12 25.97
CA GLY A 152 2.21 19.31 26.19
C GLY A 152 0.76 19.03 26.56
N GLN A 153 0.32 17.78 26.45
CA GLN A 153 -1.09 17.42 26.41
C GLN A 153 -1.42 16.06 27.06
N MET A 154 -0.54 15.60 27.94
CA MET A 154 -0.67 14.33 28.64
C MET A 154 -1.86 14.33 29.61
N LYS A 155 -2.54 13.18 29.72
CA LYS A 155 -3.67 12.95 30.65
C LYS A 155 -3.47 11.70 31.47
N GLN A 156 -3.97 11.72 32.71
CA GLN A 156 -3.98 10.54 33.57
C GLN A 156 -4.96 9.49 33.02
N GLY A 157 -4.56 8.22 33.10
CA GLY A 157 -5.44 7.09 32.79
C GLY A 157 -6.29 6.69 33.99
N SER A 158 -7.15 5.69 33.81
CA SER A 158 -7.95 5.09 34.90
C SER A 158 -7.10 4.46 36.00
N CYS A 159 -5.88 4.05 35.67
CA CYS A 159 -4.86 3.66 36.62
C CYS A 159 -3.80 4.75 36.73
N HIS A 160 -3.62 5.29 37.92
CA HIS A 160 -2.66 6.35 38.22
C HIS A 160 -2.20 6.22 39.67
N SER A 161 -0.89 6.25 39.90
CA SER A 161 -0.38 6.40 41.25
C SER A 161 -0.35 7.86 41.69
N ASN A 162 -1.11 8.18 42.74
CA ASN A 162 -1.24 9.55 43.26
C ASN A 162 0.07 10.20 43.74
N ASN A 163 1.12 9.41 43.95
CA ASN A 163 2.45 9.91 44.36
C ASN A 163 3.38 10.18 43.16
N SER A 164 2.95 9.91 41.92
CA SER A 164 3.81 10.00 40.73
C SER A 164 4.48 11.36 40.61
N LEU A 165 3.68 12.44 40.64
CA LEU A 165 4.18 13.80 40.51
C LEU A 165 5.17 14.16 41.62
N SER A 166 4.82 13.91 42.88
CA SER A 166 5.66 14.30 44.02
C SER A 166 6.99 13.52 44.07
N ILE A 167 6.98 12.25 43.66
CA ILE A 167 8.20 11.44 43.56
C ILE A 167 9.12 11.98 42.47
N VAL A 168 8.59 12.20 41.26
CA VAL A 168 9.39 12.70 40.13
C VAL A 168 9.95 14.09 40.43
N GLN A 169 9.12 15.00 40.95
CA GLN A 169 9.55 16.34 41.37
C GLN A 169 10.71 16.28 42.37
N ARG A 170 10.58 15.45 43.41
CA ARG A 170 11.61 15.30 44.45
C ARG A 170 12.93 14.76 43.92
N ILE A 171 12.89 13.86 42.95
CA ILE A 171 14.08 13.23 42.38
C ILE A 171 14.77 14.16 41.37
N CYS A 172 13.99 14.87 40.56
CA CYS A 172 14.49 15.49 39.33
C CYS A 172 14.67 17.01 39.41
N ILE A 173 13.84 17.75 40.14
CA ILE A 173 13.92 19.21 40.16
C ILE A 173 15.28 19.67 40.70
N GLY A 174 15.90 20.62 39.99
CA GLY A 174 17.22 21.18 40.27
C GLY A 174 18.39 20.32 39.77
N GLN A 175 18.12 19.11 39.27
CA GLN A 175 19.15 18.26 38.68
C GLN A 175 19.33 18.58 37.20
N LYS A 176 20.55 18.41 36.70
CA LYS A 176 20.82 18.47 35.26
C LYS A 176 20.23 17.27 34.53
N SER A 177 20.25 16.12 35.18
CA SER A 177 19.67 14.87 34.70
C SER A 177 19.21 14.03 35.89
N CYS A 178 18.22 13.18 35.68
CA CYS A 178 17.77 12.20 36.67
C CYS A 178 17.38 10.89 35.99
N THR A 179 17.46 9.79 36.74
CA THR A 179 17.00 8.47 36.30
C THR A 179 16.01 7.93 37.32
N ILE A 180 14.86 7.48 36.85
CA ILE A 180 13.80 6.89 37.69
C ILE A 180 13.42 5.53 37.11
N ILE A 181 13.50 4.48 37.90
CA ILE A 181 13.04 3.15 37.47
C ILE A 181 11.53 3.08 37.68
N ALA A 182 10.76 2.77 36.64
CA ALA A 182 9.30 2.76 36.70
C ALA A 182 8.77 1.48 37.38
N THR A 183 8.89 1.37 38.70
CA THR A 183 8.53 0.15 39.45
C THR A 183 7.44 0.39 40.50
N ASN A 184 6.77 -0.70 40.87
CA ASN A 184 5.80 -0.71 41.98
C ASN A 184 6.46 -0.44 43.33
N ASP A 185 7.74 -0.72 43.48
CA ASP A 185 8.49 -0.39 44.70
C ASP A 185 8.64 1.13 44.90
N ILE A 186 8.80 1.87 43.81
CA ILE A 186 8.96 3.33 43.85
C ILE A 186 7.60 4.02 43.93
N PHE A 187 6.67 3.63 43.06
CA PHE A 187 5.40 4.35 42.89
C PHE A 187 4.21 3.69 43.59
N GLY A 188 4.35 2.48 44.11
CA GLY A 188 3.22 1.62 44.48
C GLY A 188 2.61 0.91 43.27
N ASP A 189 1.70 -0.03 43.52
CA ASP A 189 0.93 -0.71 42.45
C ASP A 189 -0.51 -0.17 42.40
N PRO A 190 -0.76 0.90 41.63
CA PRO A 190 -2.10 1.51 41.53
C PRO A 190 -3.15 0.60 40.87
N CYS A 191 -2.74 -0.47 40.17
CA CYS A 191 -3.65 -1.38 39.48
C CYS A 191 -3.00 -2.76 39.29
N TYR A 192 -3.19 -3.66 40.26
CA TYR A 192 -2.63 -5.01 40.23
C TYR A 192 -3.01 -5.78 38.94
N GLY A 193 -2.03 -6.43 38.34
CA GLY A 193 -2.21 -7.21 37.09
C GLY A 193 -2.31 -6.37 35.83
N THR A 194 -2.22 -5.03 35.92
CA THR A 194 -2.19 -4.14 34.76
C THR A 194 -0.76 -3.65 34.53
N LEU A 195 -0.28 -3.76 33.28
CA LEU A 195 1.02 -3.20 32.90
C LEU A 195 1.00 -1.67 33.01
N LYS A 196 1.99 -1.12 33.70
CA LYS A 196 2.12 0.32 33.94
C LYS A 196 3.25 0.90 33.12
N ARG A 197 3.32 2.22 33.12
CA ARG A 197 4.42 3.01 32.54
C ARG A 197 4.53 4.32 33.30
N LEU A 198 5.70 4.92 33.26
CA LEU A 198 5.93 6.26 33.76
C LEU A 198 5.96 7.24 32.59
N LEU A 199 5.01 8.17 32.54
CA LEU A 199 5.04 9.34 31.65
C LEU A 199 5.43 10.57 32.46
N VAL A 200 6.31 11.41 31.92
CA VAL A 200 6.72 12.67 32.53
C VAL A 200 6.77 13.79 31.48
N GLN A 201 6.25 14.96 31.86
CA GLN A 201 6.46 16.24 31.19
C GLN A 201 7.15 17.20 32.17
N MET A 202 8.16 17.89 31.67
CA MET A 202 8.99 18.80 32.47
C MET A 202 9.40 20.04 31.68
N GLU A 203 9.84 21.07 32.40
CA GLU A 203 10.54 22.22 31.83
C GLU A 203 11.99 22.25 32.29
N CYS A 204 12.85 22.74 31.41
CA CYS A 204 14.24 23.04 31.72
C CYS A 204 14.45 24.53 31.95
N ASN A 205 15.44 24.89 32.77
CA ASN A 205 15.98 26.24 32.86
C ASN A 205 17.50 26.24 32.59
N PRO A 206 17.98 26.90 31.51
CA PRO A 206 17.16 27.57 30.49
C PRO A 206 16.29 26.58 29.69
N PRO A 207 15.18 27.05 29.08
CA PRO A 207 14.34 26.21 28.24
C PRO A 207 15.13 25.48 27.16
N GLN A 208 14.65 24.29 26.80
CA GLN A 208 15.29 23.46 25.79
C GLN A 208 14.40 23.28 24.58
N ASN A 209 15.03 23.48 23.44
CA ASN A 209 14.48 23.17 22.15
C ASN A 209 14.69 21.68 21.86
N ASN A 210 13.64 20.88 22.07
CA ASN A 210 13.62 19.44 21.90
C ASN A 210 12.70 19.01 20.76
N THR A 211 13.06 17.88 20.16
CA THR A 211 12.31 17.17 19.12
C THR A 211 12.21 15.70 19.52
N TYR A 212 11.24 14.96 18.98
CA TYR A 212 10.84 13.66 19.51
C TYR A 212 10.83 12.55 18.45
N TRP A 213 11.85 12.55 17.60
CA TRP A 213 12.06 11.55 16.57
C TRP A 213 12.34 10.17 17.17
N ASN A 214 11.56 9.17 16.75
CA ASN A 214 11.67 7.78 17.15
C ASN A 214 11.35 6.86 15.98
N PHE A 215 12.39 6.23 15.43
CA PHE A 215 12.29 5.29 14.31
C PHE A 215 12.34 3.82 14.75
N THR A 216 12.33 3.53 16.05
CA THR A 216 12.58 2.18 16.63
C THR A 216 11.79 1.06 15.96
N TYR A 217 10.51 1.32 15.63
CA TYR A 217 9.65 0.32 15.01
C TYR A 217 9.63 0.42 13.48
N MET A 218 9.86 1.61 12.92
CA MET A 218 9.83 1.88 11.48
C MET A 218 11.07 1.32 10.78
N ASP A 219 12.26 1.57 11.36
CA ASP A 219 13.55 1.21 10.79
C ASP A 219 13.61 -0.28 10.43
N PRO A 220 13.39 -1.24 11.36
CA PRO A 220 13.50 -2.67 11.04
C PRO A 220 12.59 -3.14 9.90
N MET A 221 11.36 -2.63 9.83
CA MET A 221 10.39 -3.05 8.81
C MET A 221 10.75 -2.50 7.44
N LEU A 222 11.18 -1.24 7.38
CA LEU A 222 11.64 -0.66 6.13
C LEU A 222 12.94 -1.33 5.67
N GLU A 223 13.93 -1.53 6.56
CA GLU A 223 15.15 -2.29 6.24
C GLU A 223 14.84 -3.64 5.59
N ASP A 224 14.01 -4.47 6.23
CA ASP A 224 13.66 -5.79 5.73
C ASP A 224 12.94 -5.71 4.35
N PHE A 225 12.12 -4.67 4.13
CA PHE A 225 11.50 -4.40 2.83
C PHE A 225 12.52 -3.99 1.76
N LEU A 226 13.44 -3.06 2.10
CA LEU A 226 14.47 -2.59 1.18
C LEU A 226 15.45 -3.71 0.81
N ASP A 227 15.75 -4.63 1.73
CA ASP A 227 16.59 -5.81 1.48
C ASP A 227 15.88 -6.86 0.63
N ALA A 228 14.57 -7.03 0.82
CA ALA A 228 13.74 -7.95 0.03
C ALA A 228 13.51 -7.45 -1.41
N THR A 229 13.58 -6.13 -1.62
CA THR A 229 13.35 -5.47 -2.92
C THR A 229 14.62 -4.84 -3.48
N ASP A 230 15.80 -5.30 -3.03
CA ASP A 230 17.07 -4.81 -3.54
C ASP A 230 17.22 -5.08 -5.04
N GLY A 231 17.74 -4.11 -5.78
CA GLY A 231 17.87 -4.17 -7.24
C GLY A 231 16.59 -3.88 -8.04
N HIS A 232 15.46 -3.59 -7.39
CA HIS A 232 14.19 -3.26 -8.04
C HIS A 232 13.77 -1.81 -7.80
N SER A 233 13.00 -1.24 -8.73
CA SER A 233 12.30 0.03 -8.48
C SER A 233 11.28 -0.18 -7.36
N ARG A 234 11.21 0.75 -6.41
CA ARG A 234 10.33 0.66 -5.24
C ARG A 234 9.56 1.96 -5.02
N ILE A 235 8.33 1.84 -4.50
CA ILE A 235 7.54 3.00 -4.10
C ILE A 235 7.37 3.00 -2.58
N ILE A 236 7.79 4.07 -1.91
CA ILE A 236 7.68 4.18 -0.45
C ILE A 236 6.67 5.27 -0.12
N SER A 237 5.68 4.93 0.69
CA SER A 237 4.59 5.81 1.11
C SER A 237 4.58 5.94 2.63
N PHE A 238 4.89 7.14 3.12
CA PHE A 238 4.68 7.52 4.52
C PHE A 238 3.35 8.27 4.64
N SER A 239 2.23 7.59 4.40
CA SER A 239 0.93 8.26 4.26
C SER A 239 0.43 8.93 5.54
N THR A 240 0.85 8.44 6.72
CA THR A 240 0.41 8.97 8.02
C THR A 240 1.25 10.16 8.47
N GLN A 241 0.62 11.32 8.62
CA GLN A 241 1.26 12.53 9.16
C GLN A 241 1.09 12.58 10.69
N PRO A 242 2.06 13.17 11.42
CA PRO A 242 1.88 13.49 12.82
C PRO A 242 0.64 14.35 13.08
N THR A 243 -0.15 13.97 14.08
CA THR A 243 -1.37 14.73 14.42
C THR A 243 -1.09 16.21 14.68
N TRP A 244 0.06 16.56 15.27
CA TRP A 244 0.41 17.93 15.63
C TRP A 244 0.62 18.86 14.43
N LEU A 245 0.72 18.32 13.21
CA LEU A 245 0.69 19.14 11.99
C LEU A 245 -0.70 19.70 11.70
N PHE A 246 -1.76 19.18 12.33
CA PHE A 246 -3.14 19.57 12.12
C PHE A 246 -3.71 20.42 13.26
N GLN A 247 -4.68 21.28 12.91
CA GLN A 247 -5.49 21.99 13.89
C GLN A 247 -6.29 20.97 14.70
N GLN A 248 -6.12 20.98 16.02
CA GLN A 248 -6.80 20.07 16.93
C GLN A 248 -7.55 20.85 18.01
N ASP A 249 -8.81 20.52 18.23
CA ASP A 249 -9.61 21.05 19.36
C ASP A 249 -9.13 20.45 20.68
N THR A 250 -8.83 19.16 20.65
CA THR A 250 -8.21 18.44 21.77
C THR A 250 -7.08 17.56 21.28
N PRO A 251 -6.02 17.43 22.06
CA PRO A 251 -4.88 16.59 21.73
C PRO A 251 -5.24 15.12 21.68
N HIS A 252 -4.65 14.42 20.70
CA HIS A 252 -4.81 12.98 20.59
C HIS A 252 -4.01 12.20 21.63
N ILE A 253 -4.57 11.06 22.01
CA ILE A 253 -3.98 10.13 22.96
C ILE A 253 -3.57 8.87 22.21
N TYR A 254 -2.26 8.60 22.17
CA TYR A 254 -1.73 7.41 21.52
C TYR A 254 -1.75 6.20 22.47
N PRO A 255 -2.05 5.00 21.96
CA PRO A 255 -1.85 3.75 22.68
C PRO A 255 -0.38 3.46 22.92
N ASP A 256 -0.09 2.79 24.03
CA ASP A 256 1.31 2.52 24.38
C ASP A 256 1.85 1.22 23.85
N ASN A 257 0.97 0.23 23.76
CA ASN A 257 1.29 -0.96 23.03
C ASN A 257 1.40 -0.58 21.54
N ALA A 258 2.59 -0.76 20.97
CA ALA A 258 2.84 -0.46 19.56
C ALA A 258 1.96 -1.29 18.61
N THR A 259 1.50 -2.47 19.04
CA THR A 259 0.63 -3.34 18.22
C THR A 259 -0.85 -3.05 18.39
N TYR A 260 -1.24 -2.09 19.23
CA TYR A 260 -2.64 -1.75 19.42
C TYR A 260 -3.15 -0.88 18.27
N ILE A 261 -4.34 -1.22 17.76
CA ILE A 261 -5.02 -0.52 16.69
C ILE A 261 -5.71 0.73 17.23
N ASP A 262 -5.27 1.90 16.77
CA ASP A 262 -5.86 3.20 17.07
C ASP A 262 -6.73 3.69 15.91
N TRP A 263 -7.93 3.13 15.77
CA TRP A 263 -8.92 3.64 14.81
C TRP A 263 -9.34 5.09 15.07
N GLY A 264 -9.02 5.63 16.24
CA GLY A 264 -9.29 7.02 16.61
C GLY A 264 -8.17 7.99 16.22
N TYR A 265 -7.08 7.53 15.59
CA TYR A 265 -5.97 8.40 15.19
C TYR A 265 -6.46 9.53 14.27
N PRO A 266 -6.31 10.81 14.67
CA PRO A 266 -6.77 11.92 13.86
C PRO A 266 -5.89 12.10 12.64
N VAL A 267 -6.49 11.81 11.50
CA VAL A 267 -5.88 12.01 10.17
C VAL A 267 -6.01 13.45 9.67
N GLY A 268 -6.73 14.32 10.40
CA GLY A 268 -6.77 15.78 10.30
C GLY A 268 -7.22 16.36 8.96
N THR A 269 -8.05 17.41 8.96
CA THR A 269 -8.54 18.02 7.71
C THR A 269 -7.89 19.37 7.37
N LYS A 270 -7.14 19.96 8.31
CA LYS A 270 -6.52 21.27 8.14
C LYS A 270 -5.21 21.39 8.91
N PHE A 271 -4.14 21.75 8.22
CA PHE A 271 -2.82 21.98 8.81
C PHE A 271 -2.77 23.24 9.69
N VAL A 272 -1.93 23.22 10.72
CA VAL A 272 -1.66 24.38 11.59
C VAL A 272 -0.90 25.48 10.85
N ASP A 273 -0.05 25.09 9.91
CA ASP A 273 0.77 25.98 9.09
C ASP A 273 0.14 26.12 7.70
N GLU A 274 -0.39 27.31 7.40
CA GLU A 274 -1.00 27.59 6.09
C GLU A 274 -0.02 27.51 4.92
N SER A 275 1.29 27.69 5.17
CA SER A 275 2.32 27.54 4.15
C SER A 275 2.66 26.07 3.87
N MET A 276 2.26 25.15 4.76
CA MET A 276 2.61 23.73 4.75
C MET A 276 4.13 23.47 4.75
N GLN A 277 4.92 24.44 5.19
CA GLN A 277 6.36 24.27 5.30
C GLN A 277 6.71 23.22 6.37
N ALA A 278 6.03 23.24 7.52
CA ALA A 278 6.24 22.25 8.58
C ALA A 278 5.95 20.82 8.10
N LEU A 279 4.90 20.65 7.29
CA LEU A 279 4.58 19.38 6.63
C LEU A 279 5.74 18.93 5.72
N GLY A 280 6.19 19.81 4.82
CA GLY A 280 7.31 19.51 3.93
C GLY A 280 8.59 19.18 4.68
N ASP A 281 8.91 19.94 5.73
CA ASP A 281 10.11 19.72 6.53
C ASP A 281 10.06 18.40 7.30
N TYR A 282 8.89 17.99 7.83
CA TYR A 282 8.72 16.66 8.43
C TYR A 282 9.06 15.55 7.43
N TYR A 283 8.41 15.54 6.27
CA TYR A 283 8.65 14.52 5.24
C TYR A 283 10.09 14.55 4.72
N GLY A 284 10.65 15.73 4.51
CA GLY A 284 12.04 15.87 4.08
C GLY A 284 13.03 15.28 5.08
N ARG A 285 12.78 15.43 6.38
CA ARG A 285 13.60 14.80 7.43
C ARG A 285 13.43 13.29 7.51
N VAL A 286 12.20 12.78 7.35
CA VAL A 286 11.96 11.32 7.25
C VAL A 286 12.72 10.73 6.06
N VAL A 287 12.67 11.35 4.88
CA VAL A 287 13.43 10.85 3.72
C VAL A 287 14.95 11.02 3.93
N ALA A 288 15.40 12.13 4.49
CA ALA A 288 16.82 12.36 4.79
C ALA A 288 17.37 11.37 5.83
N TRP A 289 16.55 10.94 6.80
CA TRP A 289 16.90 9.87 7.73
C TRP A 289 17.36 8.61 7.01
N TYR A 290 16.68 8.20 5.93
CA TYR A 290 17.04 6.97 5.21
C TYR A 290 18.02 7.17 4.05
N THR A 291 18.12 8.38 3.49
CA THR A 291 18.89 8.63 2.25
C THR A 291 20.15 9.48 2.45
N ARG A 292 20.30 10.15 3.60
CA ARG A 292 21.37 11.15 3.86
C ARG A 292 22.10 10.92 5.20
N ALA A 293 22.08 9.70 5.73
CA ALA A 293 22.64 9.30 7.01
C ALA A 293 22.08 10.08 8.23
N GLY A 294 20.94 10.76 8.05
CA GLY A 294 20.31 11.59 9.08
C GLY A 294 19.88 12.97 8.58
N PHE A 295 19.54 13.86 9.51
CA PHE A 295 19.09 15.21 9.20
C PHE A 295 19.44 16.20 10.33
N ILE A 296 19.22 17.48 10.06
CA ILE A 296 19.27 18.55 11.06
C ILE A 296 17.83 19.05 11.30
N ASP A 297 17.40 19.07 12.56
CA ASP A 297 16.06 19.54 12.94
C ASP A 297 15.95 21.09 12.92
N GLU A 298 14.75 21.61 13.18
CA GLU A 298 14.45 23.05 13.19
C GLU A 298 15.24 23.84 14.25
N TYR A 299 15.82 23.15 15.23
CA TYR A 299 16.58 23.73 16.31
C TYR A 299 18.09 23.51 16.13
N GLY A 300 18.52 22.99 14.98
CA GLY A 300 19.91 22.77 14.64
C GLY A 300 20.50 21.50 15.26
N LEU A 301 19.69 20.59 15.81
CA LEU A 301 20.21 19.29 16.27
C LEU A 301 20.50 18.38 15.11
N LYS A 302 21.65 17.73 15.16
CA LYS A 302 21.94 16.63 14.24
C LYS A 302 21.37 15.31 14.79
N HIS A 303 20.52 14.68 13.99
CA HIS A 303 20.05 13.30 14.18
C HIS A 303 20.78 12.41 13.18
N ASN A 304 21.36 11.30 13.63
CA ASN A 304 22.15 10.41 12.77
C ASN A 304 21.50 9.04 12.71
N SER A 305 21.35 8.50 11.51
CA SER A 305 20.83 7.16 11.25
C SER A 305 21.89 6.20 10.74
N GLY A 306 22.83 6.72 9.93
CA GLY A 306 23.81 5.90 9.19
C GLY A 306 23.28 5.27 7.90
N TYR A 307 22.01 5.47 7.53
CA TYR A 307 21.43 4.93 6.29
C TYR A 307 21.71 5.82 5.07
N GLU A 308 22.00 5.20 3.93
CA GLU A 308 22.20 5.88 2.64
C GLU A 308 21.53 5.07 1.51
N TYR A 309 20.26 4.72 1.70
CA TYR A 309 19.52 3.92 0.73
C TYR A 309 19.24 4.70 -0.56
N ASN A 310 19.21 3.99 -1.69
CA ASN A 310 18.58 4.50 -2.89
C ASN A 310 17.05 4.48 -2.74
N TRP A 311 16.40 5.54 -3.21
CA TRP A 311 14.97 5.76 -3.04
C TRP A 311 14.40 6.39 -4.30
N ASP A 312 13.74 5.57 -5.11
CA ASP A 312 13.34 5.96 -6.46
C ASP A 312 12.01 6.72 -6.48
N TYR A 313 10.99 6.20 -5.79
CA TYR A 313 9.65 6.78 -5.75
C TYR A 313 9.15 7.03 -4.33
N THR A 314 8.51 8.17 -4.14
CA THR A 314 7.70 8.45 -2.95
C THR A 314 6.24 8.67 -3.36
N GLU A 315 5.32 7.97 -2.71
CA GLU A 315 3.90 8.33 -2.80
C GLU A 315 3.51 9.26 -1.67
N ILE A 316 2.72 10.28 -2.02
CA ILE A 316 2.31 11.31 -1.08
C ILE A 316 0.86 11.08 -0.68
N PHE A 317 0.71 10.57 0.54
CA PHE A 317 -0.56 10.28 1.24
C PHE A 317 -1.29 9.04 0.70
N ASN A 318 -2.39 8.69 1.37
CA ASN A 318 -3.28 7.58 1.04
C ASN A 318 -4.72 8.09 1.15
N GLU A 319 -5.61 7.68 0.25
CA GLU A 319 -7.06 7.93 0.30
C GLU A 319 -7.42 9.35 0.73
N ILE A 320 -6.89 10.35 0.01
CA ILE A 320 -6.90 11.75 0.44
C ILE A 320 -8.31 12.31 0.71
N GLU A 321 -9.31 11.77 0.02
CA GLU A 321 -10.72 12.11 0.16
C GLU A 321 -11.43 11.30 1.23
N GLY A 322 -11.03 10.04 1.44
CA GLY A 322 -11.63 9.10 2.39
C GLY A 322 -11.06 9.26 3.80
N GLU A 323 -9.73 9.11 3.94
CA GLU A 323 -9.01 9.25 5.19
C GLU A 323 -8.94 10.73 5.61
N HIS A 324 -8.47 11.61 4.73
CA HIS A 324 -8.13 12.99 5.13
C HIS A 324 -9.21 14.04 4.84
N GLN A 325 -10.27 13.69 4.09
CA GLN A 325 -11.33 14.62 3.64
C GLN A 325 -10.78 15.89 2.98
N MET A 326 -9.63 15.78 2.30
CA MET A 326 -9.01 16.93 1.63
C MET A 326 -9.72 17.22 0.31
N SER A 327 -9.90 18.51 0.01
CA SER A 327 -10.21 18.90 -1.38
C SER A 327 -8.96 18.72 -2.23
N ILE A 328 -9.15 18.49 -3.54
CA ILE A 328 -8.02 18.32 -4.45
C ILE A 328 -7.08 19.55 -4.47
N GLU A 329 -7.61 20.76 -4.33
CA GLU A 329 -6.80 21.99 -4.26
C GLU A 329 -5.93 22.02 -3.02
N TYR A 330 -6.47 21.57 -1.89
CA TYR A 330 -5.72 21.50 -0.63
C TYR A 330 -4.64 20.42 -0.69
N TYR A 331 -4.98 19.24 -1.22
CA TYR A 331 -4.03 18.16 -1.44
C TYR A 331 -2.92 18.56 -2.42
N THR A 332 -3.24 19.22 -3.53
CA THR A 332 -2.26 19.70 -4.52
C THR A 332 -1.18 20.58 -3.87
N ARG A 333 -1.59 21.47 -2.96
CA ARG A 333 -0.64 22.30 -2.18
C ARG A 333 0.20 21.47 -1.22
N ALA A 334 -0.38 20.45 -0.58
CA ALA A 334 0.34 19.55 0.32
C ALA A 334 1.37 18.70 -0.44
N TYR A 335 0.98 18.17 -1.61
CA TYR A 335 1.85 17.46 -2.55
C TYR A 335 3.08 18.30 -2.91
N ASP A 336 2.87 19.54 -3.34
CA ASP A 336 3.94 20.46 -3.68
C ASP A 336 4.87 20.74 -2.49
N ALA A 337 4.30 20.99 -1.31
CA ALA A 337 5.06 21.30 -0.10
C ALA A 337 5.92 20.12 0.36
N VAL A 338 5.40 18.89 0.28
CA VAL A 338 6.14 17.66 0.59
C VAL A 338 7.34 17.49 -0.35
N ILE A 339 7.15 17.64 -1.66
CA ILE A 339 8.25 17.53 -2.64
C ILE A 339 9.32 18.60 -2.40
N GLN A 340 8.91 19.84 -2.19
CA GLN A 340 9.83 20.93 -1.87
C GLN A 340 10.62 20.67 -0.59
N GLY A 341 9.94 20.15 0.45
CA GLY A 341 10.57 19.75 1.70
C GLY A 341 11.60 18.63 1.52
N ILE A 342 11.25 17.57 0.78
CA ILE A 342 12.17 16.48 0.44
C ILE A 342 13.39 17.03 -0.29
N ARG A 343 13.21 17.88 -1.31
CA ARG A 343 14.32 18.51 -2.03
C ARG A 343 15.20 19.37 -1.11
N ARG A 344 14.61 20.15 -0.20
CA ARG A 344 15.37 20.98 0.76
C ARG A 344 16.27 20.14 1.67
N HIS A 345 15.77 19.01 2.18
CA HIS A 345 16.50 18.20 3.17
C HIS A 345 17.41 17.13 2.56
N THR A 346 17.14 16.71 1.33
CA THR A 346 17.88 15.61 0.68
C THR A 346 18.76 16.06 -0.48
N ASN A 347 18.47 17.21 -1.09
CA ASN A 347 19.02 17.63 -2.37
C ASN A 347 18.83 16.58 -3.50
N ASN A 348 17.81 15.72 -3.38
CA ASN A 348 17.44 14.74 -4.40
C ASN A 348 16.37 15.33 -5.33
N TYR A 349 16.76 15.59 -6.58
CA TYR A 349 15.86 16.07 -7.63
C TYR A 349 15.48 14.97 -8.63
N ASP A 350 16.10 13.80 -8.52
CA ASP A 350 15.87 12.64 -9.39
C ASP A 350 14.76 11.72 -8.85
N MET A 351 14.40 11.86 -7.56
CA MET A 351 13.28 11.17 -6.93
C MET A 351 11.98 11.49 -7.66
N LYS A 352 11.19 10.43 -7.91
CA LYS A 352 9.90 10.50 -8.57
C LYS A 352 8.76 10.43 -7.56
N TYR A 353 7.59 10.92 -7.96
CA TYR A 353 6.47 11.06 -7.03
C TYR A 353 5.18 10.47 -7.58
N VAL A 354 4.46 9.74 -6.71
CA VAL A 354 3.12 9.23 -6.97
C VAL A 354 2.12 10.05 -6.16
N GLY A 355 1.01 10.44 -6.78
CA GLY A 355 0.00 11.29 -6.15
C GLY A 355 -1.41 10.72 -6.17
N MET A 356 -2.22 11.29 -5.28
CA MET A 356 -3.64 11.09 -5.03
C MET A 356 -4.03 9.85 -4.23
N ALA A 357 -3.61 8.65 -4.64
CA ALA A 357 -3.99 7.38 -3.97
C ALA A 357 -5.50 7.32 -3.64
N LEU A 358 -6.36 7.65 -4.62
CA LEU A 358 -7.79 7.83 -4.40
C LEU A 358 -8.49 6.52 -4.03
N GLU A 359 -9.30 6.55 -2.96
CA GLU A 359 -10.27 5.49 -2.63
C GLU A 359 -11.38 5.44 -3.71
N ASN A 360 -11.91 6.61 -4.06
CA ASN A 360 -13.03 6.81 -4.96
C ASN A 360 -12.54 7.26 -6.35
N HIS A 361 -12.35 6.28 -7.23
CA HIS A 361 -11.84 6.52 -8.57
C HIS A 361 -12.77 7.32 -9.52
N ASN A 362 -14.05 7.50 -9.18
CA ASN A 362 -15.05 8.12 -10.08
C ASN A 362 -15.16 9.66 -9.95
N GLU A 363 -14.33 10.28 -9.11
CA GLU A 363 -14.34 11.72 -8.89
C GLU A 363 -13.49 12.47 -9.94
N PHE A 364 -13.96 12.52 -11.19
CA PHE A 364 -13.19 13.04 -12.34
C PHE A 364 -12.61 14.46 -12.20
N ASN A 365 -13.13 15.28 -11.28
CA ASN A 365 -12.58 16.62 -11.02
C ASN A 365 -11.22 16.58 -10.31
N PHE A 366 -10.95 15.55 -9.49
CA PHE A 366 -9.65 15.37 -8.85
C PHE A 366 -8.56 15.24 -9.91
N TYR A 367 -8.73 14.33 -10.87
CA TYR A 367 -7.81 14.15 -11.98
C TYR A 367 -7.65 15.40 -12.84
N LYS A 368 -8.74 16.10 -13.17
CA LYS A 368 -8.68 17.32 -13.99
C LYS A 368 -7.90 18.44 -13.31
N TYR A 369 -8.04 18.58 -12.00
CA TYR A 369 -7.35 19.62 -11.24
C TYR A 369 -5.89 19.24 -11.04
N PHE A 370 -5.61 18.04 -10.52
CA PHE A 370 -4.25 17.60 -10.21
C PHE A 370 -3.37 17.46 -11.46
N LEU A 371 -3.88 16.87 -12.55
CA LEU A 371 -3.06 16.66 -13.76
C LEU A 371 -2.79 17.96 -14.54
N ASN A 372 -3.40 19.08 -14.15
CA ASN A 372 -3.10 20.37 -14.75
C ASN A 372 -1.88 21.01 -14.05
N HIS A 373 -0.73 20.96 -14.74
CA HIS A 373 0.54 21.54 -14.28
C HIS A 373 0.44 23.00 -13.81
N SER A 374 -0.52 23.79 -14.31
CA SER A 374 -0.69 25.18 -13.86
C SER A 374 -1.21 25.32 -12.42
N ASN A 375 -1.73 24.24 -11.84
CA ASN A 375 -2.23 24.21 -10.46
C ASN A 375 -1.14 23.87 -9.44
N HIS A 376 0.03 23.44 -9.92
CA HIS A 376 1.19 23.11 -9.09
C HIS A 376 2.19 24.27 -9.05
N ALA A 377 3.02 24.28 -8.01
CA ALA A 377 4.19 25.11 -7.93
C ALA A 377 5.17 24.79 -9.09
N PRO A 378 6.02 25.75 -9.50
CA PRO A 378 7.01 25.51 -10.55
C PRO A 378 7.91 24.31 -10.26
N ASP A 379 8.25 23.56 -11.31
CA ASP A 379 9.18 22.41 -11.28
C ASP A 379 8.75 21.24 -10.39
N ILE A 380 7.47 21.18 -10.00
CA ILE A 380 6.88 20.00 -9.37
C ILE A 380 6.58 18.95 -10.46
N PRO A 381 7.16 17.74 -10.36
CA PRO A 381 6.89 16.68 -11.33
C PRO A 381 5.56 16.00 -11.03
N LEU A 382 4.92 15.48 -12.08
CA LEU A 382 3.74 14.62 -11.99
C LEU A 382 4.09 13.26 -12.61
N ASP A 383 4.93 12.48 -11.92
CA ASP A 383 5.49 11.25 -12.50
C ASP A 383 4.45 10.14 -12.63
N MET A 384 3.57 10.00 -11.63
CA MET A 384 2.54 8.97 -11.60
C MET A 384 1.33 9.38 -10.75
N ILE A 385 0.14 8.91 -11.14
CA ILE A 385 -1.08 8.98 -10.32
C ILE A 385 -1.51 7.59 -9.86
N SER A 386 -2.11 7.52 -8.68
CA SER A 386 -2.67 6.30 -8.09
C SER A 386 -4.15 6.42 -7.74
N TYR A 387 -4.86 5.30 -7.82
CA TYR A 387 -6.23 5.12 -7.32
C TYR A 387 -6.59 3.64 -7.17
N HIS A 388 -7.52 3.36 -6.27
CA HIS A 388 -7.78 2.05 -5.72
C HIS A 388 -8.93 1.33 -6.46
N PHE A 389 -8.98 0.01 -6.33
CA PHE A 389 -10.14 -0.78 -6.71
C PHE A 389 -10.30 -1.99 -5.79
N TYR A 390 -11.43 -2.03 -5.09
CA TYR A 390 -11.86 -3.19 -4.32
C TYR A 390 -13.20 -3.72 -4.83
N ALA A 391 -13.23 -4.98 -5.25
CA ALA A 391 -14.52 -5.66 -5.40
C ALA A 391 -15.09 -5.95 -4.02
N ILE A 392 -16.34 -5.53 -3.78
CA ILE A 392 -17.02 -5.73 -2.51
C ILE A 392 -17.80 -7.04 -2.56
N GLY A 393 -17.52 -7.94 -1.63
CA GLY A 393 -18.23 -9.20 -1.49
C GLY A 393 -19.60 -9.03 -0.82
N THR A 394 -20.57 -9.80 -1.29
CA THR A 394 -21.91 -9.87 -0.66
C THR A 394 -22.01 -11.00 0.37
N SER A 395 -21.13 -12.00 0.29
CA SER A 395 -21.00 -13.08 1.27
C SER A 395 -19.53 -13.41 1.53
N ARG A 396 -19.24 -13.77 2.78
CA ARG A 396 -17.91 -14.21 3.22
C ARG A 396 -17.67 -15.71 2.98
N ILE A 397 -18.72 -16.51 2.78
CA ILE A 397 -18.62 -17.98 2.79
C ILE A 397 -19.32 -18.66 1.61
N ASP A 398 -20.01 -17.91 0.75
CA ASP A 398 -20.73 -18.45 -0.41
C ASP A 398 -19.94 -18.21 -1.72
N PRO A 399 -19.29 -19.25 -2.28
CA PRO A 399 -18.50 -19.10 -3.50
C PRO A 399 -19.31 -18.67 -4.72
N GLN A 400 -20.61 -18.99 -4.79
CA GLN A 400 -21.45 -18.61 -5.92
C GLN A 400 -21.61 -17.08 -6.00
N SER A 401 -21.63 -16.42 -4.83
CA SER A 401 -21.75 -14.95 -4.75
C SER A 401 -20.54 -14.21 -5.31
N TRP A 402 -19.36 -14.84 -5.34
CA TRP A 402 -18.09 -14.22 -5.77
C TRP A 402 -17.95 -14.07 -7.28
N GLU A 403 -18.83 -14.68 -8.07
CA GLU A 403 -18.98 -14.33 -9.48
C GLU A 403 -19.34 -12.84 -9.67
N ASN A 404 -19.90 -12.19 -8.65
CA ASN A 404 -20.23 -10.76 -8.68
C ASN A 404 -19.00 -9.84 -8.55
N PHE A 405 -17.80 -10.36 -8.34
CA PHE A 405 -16.58 -9.53 -8.39
C PHE A 405 -16.31 -9.00 -9.80
N PHE A 406 -16.51 -9.85 -10.82
CA PHE A 406 -16.11 -9.53 -12.19
C PHE A 406 -16.95 -8.41 -12.83
N PRO A 407 -18.29 -8.34 -12.66
CA PRO A 407 -19.07 -7.21 -13.15
C PRO A 407 -18.70 -5.87 -12.50
N GLN A 408 -18.25 -5.87 -11.24
CA GLN A 408 -17.76 -4.65 -10.57
C GLN A 408 -16.51 -4.13 -11.27
N LEU A 409 -15.57 -5.03 -11.60
CA LEU A 409 -14.37 -4.69 -12.34
C LEU A 409 -14.67 -4.25 -13.78
N ASP A 410 -15.64 -4.88 -14.47
CA ASP A 410 -16.06 -4.43 -15.80
C ASP A 410 -16.57 -2.98 -15.76
N LYS A 411 -17.33 -2.60 -14.71
CA LYS A 411 -17.74 -1.20 -14.51
C LYS A 411 -16.52 -0.29 -14.26
N PHE A 412 -15.61 -0.68 -13.37
CA PHE A 412 -14.39 0.08 -13.08
C PHE A 412 -13.58 0.37 -14.35
N THR A 413 -13.42 -0.61 -15.23
CA THR A 413 -12.62 -0.42 -16.47
C THR A 413 -13.19 0.63 -17.41
N ILE A 414 -14.51 0.92 -17.37
CA ILE A 414 -15.11 2.02 -18.14
C ILE A 414 -14.71 3.38 -17.56
N GLU A 415 -14.57 3.45 -16.24
CA GLU A 415 -14.17 4.67 -15.54
C GLU A 415 -12.67 4.94 -15.75
N VAL A 416 -11.84 3.88 -15.75
CA VAL A 416 -10.42 3.93 -16.13
C VAL A 416 -10.21 4.54 -17.53
N GLU A 417 -11.04 4.19 -18.52
CA GLU A 417 -10.94 4.79 -19.87
C GLU A 417 -11.11 6.31 -19.84
N GLN A 418 -12.02 6.80 -19.00
CA GLN A 418 -12.28 8.23 -18.87
C GLN A 418 -11.12 8.93 -18.13
N ILE A 419 -10.59 8.31 -17.08
CA ILE A 419 -9.41 8.81 -16.34
C ILE A 419 -8.22 8.91 -17.28
N GLU A 420 -7.94 7.85 -18.04
CA GLU A 420 -6.83 7.82 -18.98
C GLU A 420 -7.00 8.84 -20.11
N GLN A 421 -8.22 9.14 -20.54
CA GLN A 421 -8.48 10.20 -21.50
C GLN A 421 -8.18 11.60 -20.91
N ILE A 422 -8.51 11.83 -19.64
CA ILE A 422 -8.17 13.08 -18.93
C ILE A 422 -6.64 13.21 -18.82
N ARG A 423 -5.96 12.15 -18.38
CA ARG A 423 -4.50 12.12 -18.23
C ARG A 423 -3.78 12.37 -19.55
N LYS A 424 -4.15 11.66 -20.62
CA LYS A 424 -3.55 11.85 -21.95
C LYS A 424 -3.71 13.28 -22.48
N ASN A 425 -4.79 13.96 -22.10
CA ASN A 425 -5.04 15.34 -22.52
C ASN A 425 -4.27 16.37 -21.69
N LEU A 426 -4.18 16.19 -20.36
CA LEU A 426 -3.61 17.19 -19.44
C LEU A 426 -2.14 16.95 -19.10
N SER A 427 -1.74 15.69 -18.93
CA SER A 427 -0.37 15.30 -18.59
C SER A 427 -0.01 13.94 -19.21
N PRO A 428 0.24 13.88 -20.53
CA PRO A 428 0.45 12.62 -21.26
C PRO A 428 1.67 11.81 -20.81
N GLN A 429 2.63 12.45 -20.14
CA GLN A 429 3.83 11.81 -19.60
C GLN A 429 3.63 11.20 -18.20
N THR A 430 2.60 11.64 -17.47
CA THR A 430 2.26 11.07 -16.16
C THR A 430 1.81 9.63 -16.33
N ARG A 431 2.37 8.72 -15.55
CA ARG A 431 2.00 7.29 -15.53
C ARG A 431 0.78 7.04 -14.64
N THR A 432 0.18 5.87 -14.74
CA THR A 432 -0.97 5.47 -13.91
C THR A 432 -0.72 4.13 -13.23
N THR A 433 -0.89 4.08 -11.91
CA THR A 433 -0.90 2.83 -11.15
C THR A 433 -2.27 2.59 -10.53
N ILE A 434 -2.73 1.35 -10.57
CA ILE A 434 -3.80 0.87 -9.68
C ILE A 434 -3.11 0.14 -8.56
N ASP A 435 -2.80 0.83 -7.48
CA ASP A 435 -1.89 0.38 -6.44
C ASP A 435 -2.53 -0.46 -5.34
N GLU A 436 -3.80 -0.22 -5.08
CA GLU A 436 -4.59 -1.08 -4.21
C GLU A 436 -5.69 -1.80 -4.98
N LEU A 437 -5.36 -2.97 -5.52
CA LEU A 437 -6.33 -3.87 -6.15
C LEU A 437 -6.64 -5.08 -5.28
N GLY A 438 -7.92 -5.31 -4.98
CA GLY A 438 -8.30 -6.45 -4.17
C GLY A 438 -9.79 -6.77 -4.12
N VAL A 439 -10.12 -7.59 -3.13
CA VAL A 439 -11.48 -7.93 -2.73
C VAL A 439 -11.56 -7.64 -1.24
N ILE A 440 -12.62 -6.94 -0.80
CA ILE A 440 -12.95 -6.83 0.61
C ILE A 440 -14.22 -7.66 0.85
N LEU A 441 -14.10 -8.70 1.67
CA LEU A 441 -15.24 -9.51 2.10
C LEU A 441 -15.98 -8.85 3.26
N PRO A 442 -17.28 -9.16 3.45
CA PRO A 442 -18.03 -8.70 4.61
C PRO A 442 -17.33 -9.05 5.93
N ASN A 443 -17.37 -8.10 6.87
CA ASN A 443 -16.89 -8.27 8.24
C ASN A 443 -15.39 -8.60 8.35
N ASP A 444 -14.58 -8.08 7.42
CA ASP A 444 -13.14 -8.37 7.38
C ASP A 444 -12.39 -7.98 8.65
N ASN A 445 -12.83 -6.91 9.32
CA ASN A 445 -12.28 -6.45 10.59
C ASN A 445 -13.17 -6.82 11.80
N ASP A 446 -14.10 -7.77 11.66
CA ASP A 446 -14.86 -8.30 12.80
C ASP A 446 -14.10 -9.47 13.43
N PRO A 447 -13.73 -9.39 14.73
CA PRO A 447 -12.98 -10.45 15.41
C PRO A 447 -13.75 -11.78 15.50
N ASN A 448 -15.06 -11.76 15.29
CA ASN A 448 -15.93 -12.94 15.34
C ASN A 448 -16.27 -13.50 13.95
N ALA A 449 -15.78 -12.88 12.87
CA ALA A 449 -16.07 -13.36 11.53
C ALA A 449 -15.43 -14.73 11.28
N PRO A 450 -16.16 -15.70 10.70
CA PRO A 450 -15.58 -17.00 10.35
C PRO A 450 -14.53 -16.85 9.26
N LEU A 451 -13.58 -17.78 9.16
CA LEU A 451 -12.70 -17.81 7.99
C LEU A 451 -13.49 -18.17 6.72
N PHE A 452 -13.04 -17.63 5.59
CA PHE A 452 -13.57 -17.95 4.27
C PHE A 452 -12.95 -19.26 3.74
N PRO A 453 -13.68 -20.04 2.91
CA PRO A 453 -13.20 -21.32 2.38
C PRO A 453 -12.02 -21.14 1.43
N LEU A 454 -11.20 -22.19 1.27
CA LEU A 454 -9.95 -22.17 0.49
C LEU A 454 -10.13 -21.65 -0.95
N ILE A 455 -11.21 -22.06 -1.62
CA ILE A 455 -11.56 -21.60 -2.97
C ILE A 455 -11.71 -20.07 -3.13
N TYR A 456 -11.89 -19.33 -2.03
CA TYR A 456 -11.86 -17.87 -2.05
C TYR A 456 -10.59 -17.33 -2.70
N TRP A 457 -9.44 -17.90 -2.35
CA TRP A 457 -8.16 -17.43 -2.89
C TRP A 457 -8.13 -17.53 -4.41
N ASN A 458 -8.74 -18.57 -4.99
CA ASN A 458 -8.87 -18.71 -6.44
C ASN A 458 -9.81 -17.66 -7.05
N ALA A 459 -10.94 -17.37 -6.41
CA ALA A 459 -11.86 -16.32 -6.87
C ALA A 459 -11.18 -14.93 -6.88
N ALA A 460 -10.47 -14.58 -5.80
CA ALA A 460 -9.74 -13.32 -5.69
C ALA A 460 -8.52 -13.25 -6.64
N ALA A 461 -7.80 -14.36 -6.82
CA ALA A 461 -6.71 -14.46 -7.80
C ALA A 461 -7.24 -14.31 -9.24
N ALA A 462 -8.40 -14.91 -9.55
CA ALA A 462 -9.02 -14.82 -10.86
C ALA A 462 -9.45 -13.39 -11.16
N LEU A 463 -9.97 -12.66 -10.17
CA LEU A 463 -10.24 -11.23 -10.30
C LEU A 463 -8.97 -10.43 -10.62
N TYR A 464 -7.87 -10.67 -9.90
CA TYR A 464 -6.60 -9.98 -10.16
C TYR A 464 -6.07 -10.26 -11.57
N ALA A 465 -6.02 -11.54 -11.98
CA ALA A 465 -5.60 -11.91 -13.34
C ALA A 465 -6.47 -11.25 -14.42
N TYR A 466 -7.78 -11.17 -14.18
CA TYR A 466 -8.73 -10.55 -15.09
C TYR A 466 -8.52 -9.03 -15.15
N SER A 467 -8.25 -8.39 -14.01
CA SER A 467 -7.93 -6.97 -13.92
C SER A 467 -6.67 -6.62 -14.69
N TRP A 468 -5.57 -7.37 -14.47
CA TRP A 468 -4.31 -7.16 -15.17
C TRP A 468 -4.51 -7.28 -16.68
N GLY A 469 -5.24 -8.30 -17.15
CA GLY A 469 -5.53 -8.49 -18.57
C GLY A 469 -6.38 -7.37 -19.19
N LYS A 470 -7.33 -6.78 -18.46
CA LYS A 470 -8.16 -5.65 -18.95
C LYS A 470 -7.38 -4.33 -18.92
N LEU A 471 -6.74 -4.02 -17.79
CA LEU A 471 -5.98 -2.79 -17.57
C LEU A 471 -4.74 -2.71 -18.46
N SER A 472 -4.12 -3.84 -18.80
CA SER A 472 -3.01 -3.89 -19.76
C SER A 472 -3.41 -3.40 -21.15
N ARG A 473 -4.66 -3.65 -21.57
CA ARG A 473 -5.17 -3.14 -22.86
C ARG A 473 -5.45 -1.65 -22.84
N GLN A 474 -5.59 -1.07 -21.65
CA GLN A 474 -5.83 0.36 -21.45
C GLN A 474 -4.53 1.14 -21.25
N ASN A 475 -3.38 0.45 -21.24
CA ASN A 475 -2.03 0.99 -20.99
C ASN A 475 -1.85 1.57 -19.59
N ILE A 476 -2.42 0.92 -18.58
CA ILE A 476 -2.07 1.17 -17.19
C ILE A 476 -0.62 0.70 -16.95
N ASP A 477 0.17 1.47 -16.21
CA ASP A 477 1.60 1.18 -16.04
C ASP A 477 1.86 0.09 -15.01
N VAL A 478 1.18 0.14 -13.87
CA VAL A 478 1.39 -0.77 -12.73
C VAL A 478 0.06 -1.19 -12.14
N VAL A 479 -0.08 -2.47 -11.79
CA VAL A 479 -1.26 -3.01 -11.09
C VAL A 479 -0.80 -3.75 -9.85
N GLY A 480 -0.97 -3.10 -8.71
CA GLY A 480 -0.62 -3.55 -7.37
C GLY A 480 -1.74 -4.31 -6.68
N HIS A 481 -1.41 -5.44 -6.06
CA HIS A 481 -2.26 -5.99 -5.00
C HIS A 481 -2.27 -5.09 -3.76
N SER A 482 -3.44 -4.91 -3.15
CA SER A 482 -3.65 -4.12 -1.93
C SER A 482 -2.72 -4.45 -0.75
N GLN A 483 -2.51 -5.74 -0.43
CA GLN A 483 -1.70 -6.08 0.73
C GLN A 483 -1.04 -7.45 0.64
N LEU A 484 0.28 -7.51 0.87
CA LEU A 484 1.02 -8.75 0.97
C LEU A 484 0.50 -9.61 2.14
N VAL A 485 0.18 -8.97 3.26
CA VAL A 485 -0.16 -9.61 4.54
C VAL A 485 -1.34 -8.90 5.20
N GLY A 486 -2.51 -9.52 5.19
CA GLY A 486 -3.63 -9.25 6.10
C GLY A 486 -3.89 -10.48 6.98
N TYR A 487 -4.67 -10.35 8.05
CA TYR A 487 -4.90 -11.46 8.99
C TYR A 487 -6.23 -11.35 9.74
N PRO A 488 -6.85 -12.49 10.13
CA PRO A 488 -8.03 -12.52 11.00
C PRO A 488 -7.61 -12.21 12.44
N GLN A 489 -8.52 -12.32 13.41
CA GLN A 489 -8.11 -12.29 14.82
C GLN A 489 -7.02 -13.34 15.07
N LEU A 490 -5.91 -12.93 15.69
CA LEU A 490 -4.83 -13.81 16.14
C LEU A 490 -4.71 -13.73 17.68
N PRO A 491 -5.51 -14.50 18.44
CA PRO A 491 -5.56 -14.39 19.90
C PRO A 491 -4.20 -14.63 20.58
N ASN A 492 -3.41 -15.56 20.04
CA ASN A 492 -2.08 -15.89 20.59
C ASN A 492 -1.08 -14.74 20.48
N LEU A 493 -1.29 -13.82 19.54
CA LEU A 493 -0.46 -12.62 19.34
C LEU A 493 -1.15 -11.35 19.85
N GLN A 494 -2.39 -11.45 20.37
CA GLN A 494 -3.23 -10.32 20.77
C GLN A 494 -3.39 -9.28 19.63
N LEU A 495 -3.52 -9.76 18.39
CA LEU A 495 -3.75 -8.93 17.22
C LEU A 495 -5.21 -9.02 16.79
N GLU A 496 -5.85 -7.86 16.71
CA GLU A 496 -7.18 -7.66 16.11
C GLU A 496 -7.12 -7.85 14.58
N PRO A 497 -8.20 -8.30 13.93
CA PRO A 497 -8.19 -8.56 12.48
C PRO A 497 -7.87 -7.30 11.68
N GLN A 498 -7.18 -7.51 10.57
CA GLN A 498 -6.87 -6.50 9.58
C GLN A 498 -7.01 -7.10 8.18
N TYR A 499 -8.12 -6.80 7.54
CA TYR A 499 -8.44 -7.11 6.14
C TYR A 499 -7.87 -8.47 5.66
N PRO A 500 -8.22 -9.60 6.30
CA PRO A 500 -7.68 -10.91 5.94
C PRO A 500 -7.92 -11.29 4.49
N SER A 501 -8.97 -10.77 3.86
CA SER A 501 -9.33 -11.13 2.49
C SER A 501 -8.38 -10.51 1.44
N VAL A 502 -7.68 -9.42 1.78
CA VAL A 502 -6.71 -8.80 0.86
C VAL A 502 -5.32 -9.45 0.89
N ALA A 503 -5.04 -10.38 1.80
CA ALA A 503 -3.72 -11.01 1.95
C ALA A 503 -3.26 -11.77 0.70
N LEU A 504 -1.96 -11.78 0.44
CA LEU A 504 -1.31 -12.64 -0.57
C LEU A 504 -0.65 -13.85 0.09
N LEU A 505 -0.22 -13.72 1.34
CA LEU A 505 0.43 -14.77 2.09
C LEU A 505 -0.47 -15.28 3.22
N ASN A 506 -0.31 -16.56 3.55
CA ASN A 506 -0.90 -17.16 4.73
C ASN A 506 -0.28 -16.52 5.98
N TRP A 507 -1.10 -15.85 6.79
CA TRP A 507 -0.70 -15.16 8.02
C TRP A 507 -0.11 -16.07 9.12
N THR A 508 -0.19 -17.40 8.99
CA THR A 508 0.35 -18.36 9.97
C THR A 508 1.63 -19.05 9.50
N THR A 509 1.77 -19.29 8.20
CA THR A 509 2.90 -20.05 7.63
C THR A 509 3.81 -19.22 6.73
N GLY A 510 3.35 -18.06 6.27
CA GLY A 510 4.01 -17.27 5.24
C GLY A 510 3.90 -17.85 3.83
N GLU A 511 3.18 -18.98 3.64
CA GLU A 511 3.03 -19.60 2.32
C GLU A 511 2.14 -18.77 1.38
N GLY A 512 2.43 -18.81 0.08
CA GLY A 512 1.67 -18.06 -0.93
C GLY A 512 0.25 -18.57 -1.13
N THR A 513 -0.73 -17.68 -1.11
CA THR A 513 -2.10 -17.97 -1.57
C THR A 513 -2.15 -18.09 -3.10
N ALA A 514 -3.29 -18.48 -3.67
CA ALA A 514 -3.48 -18.43 -5.12
C ALA A 514 -3.20 -17.03 -5.72
N LYS A 515 -3.40 -15.95 -4.94
CA LYS A 515 -3.08 -14.57 -5.37
C LYS A 515 -1.57 -14.38 -5.54
N TYR A 516 -0.78 -14.79 -4.55
CA TYR A 516 0.69 -14.78 -4.65
C TYR A 516 1.18 -15.54 -5.89
N TRP A 517 0.66 -16.75 -6.12
CA TRP A 517 1.13 -17.60 -7.21
C TRP A 517 0.74 -17.06 -8.59
N ILE A 518 -0.43 -16.42 -8.74
CA ILE A 518 -0.76 -15.77 -10.01
C ILE A 518 0.10 -14.51 -10.23
N SER A 519 0.41 -13.72 -9.19
CA SER A 519 1.33 -12.60 -9.32
C SER A 519 2.72 -13.08 -9.77
N LYS A 520 3.26 -14.12 -9.10
CA LYS A 520 4.53 -14.75 -9.47
C LYS A 520 4.53 -15.20 -10.92
N LEU A 521 3.47 -15.88 -11.35
CA LEU A 521 3.36 -16.41 -12.70
C LEU A 521 3.29 -15.28 -13.75
N LEU A 522 2.53 -14.21 -13.48
CA LEU A 522 2.47 -13.04 -14.36
C LEU A 522 3.80 -12.30 -14.44
N ILE A 523 4.50 -12.13 -13.31
CA ILE A 523 5.84 -11.52 -13.25
C ILE A 523 6.84 -12.36 -14.04
N ASP A 524 6.86 -13.68 -13.85
CA ASP A 524 7.79 -14.58 -14.56
C ASP A 524 7.50 -14.69 -16.06
N THR A 525 6.25 -14.47 -16.46
CA THR A 525 5.82 -14.52 -17.88
C THR A 525 6.03 -13.17 -18.59
N ALA A 526 6.01 -12.06 -17.84
CA ALA A 526 6.34 -10.74 -18.34
C ALA A 526 7.86 -10.63 -18.50
N ASP A 527 8.38 -10.72 -19.73
CA ASP A 527 9.81 -10.45 -20.01
C ASP A 527 10.05 -8.95 -19.77
N ILE A 528 10.56 -8.63 -18.58
CA ILE A 528 11.01 -7.28 -18.22
C ILE A 528 12.43 -7.15 -18.75
N ASP A 529 12.58 -6.67 -19.99
CA ASP A 529 13.89 -6.30 -20.52
C ASP A 529 14.37 -5.05 -19.75
N ASN A 530 15.68 -4.98 -19.45
CA ASN A 530 16.30 -4.01 -18.53
C ASN A 530 16.21 -2.52 -18.96
N ASP A 531 15.41 -2.20 -19.97
CA ASP A 531 15.12 -0.85 -20.44
C ASP A 531 13.59 -0.62 -20.54
N GLN A 532 12.93 -0.40 -19.39
CA GLN A 532 11.62 0.25 -19.21
C GLN A 532 10.44 -0.12 -20.16
N ALA A 533 10.45 -1.30 -20.78
CA ALA A 533 9.35 -1.78 -21.61
C ALA A 533 9.08 -3.24 -21.28
N VAL A 534 7.93 -3.54 -20.66
CA VAL A 534 7.44 -4.92 -20.67
C VAL A 534 7.16 -5.28 -22.13
N ILE A 535 7.91 -6.26 -22.64
CA ILE A 535 7.70 -6.87 -23.95
C ILE A 535 7.27 -8.30 -23.65
N THR A 536 5.96 -8.59 -23.60
CA THR A 536 5.55 -9.98 -23.62
C THR A 536 5.82 -10.56 -25.00
N ARG A 537 7.03 -11.11 -25.21
CA ARG A 537 7.39 -11.92 -26.39
C ARG A 537 6.68 -13.27 -26.43
N THR A 538 5.69 -13.49 -25.57
CA THR A 538 5.17 -14.81 -25.30
C THR A 538 3.97 -15.10 -26.19
N THR A 539 3.98 -16.28 -26.81
CA THR A 539 2.83 -16.87 -27.49
C THR A 539 1.88 -17.48 -26.45
N ASP A 540 1.77 -16.90 -25.26
CA ASP A 540 1.09 -17.52 -24.12
C ASP A 540 -0.36 -17.07 -24.06
N VAL A 541 -1.22 -17.96 -23.56
CA VAL A 541 -2.65 -17.69 -23.41
C VAL A 541 -3.05 -17.81 -21.94
N LEU A 542 -3.43 -16.68 -21.35
CA LEU A 542 -4.05 -16.60 -20.03
C LEU A 542 -5.56 -16.91 -20.14
N ILE A 543 -6.02 -17.89 -19.37
CA ILE A 543 -7.40 -18.35 -19.32
C ILE A 543 -7.89 -18.25 -17.88
N ILE A 544 -9.06 -17.66 -17.68
CA ILE A 544 -9.63 -17.40 -16.36
C ILE A 544 -11.07 -17.91 -16.32
N ASN A 545 -11.35 -18.85 -15.41
CA ASN A 545 -12.73 -19.23 -15.13
C ASN A 545 -13.36 -18.22 -14.15
N LYS A 546 -14.36 -17.46 -14.59
CA LYS A 546 -15.05 -16.45 -13.75
C LYS A 546 -16.24 -17.02 -12.97
N ARG A 547 -16.47 -18.33 -13.01
CA ARG A 547 -17.68 -18.99 -12.49
C ARG A 547 -17.36 -19.95 -11.35
N TYR A 548 -18.33 -20.14 -10.46
CA TYR A 548 -18.38 -21.23 -9.50
C TYR A 548 -18.93 -22.52 -10.16
N ALA A 549 -18.41 -22.84 -11.34
CA ALA A 549 -18.76 -24.04 -12.11
C ALA A 549 -17.58 -24.47 -12.97
N ASN A 550 -17.54 -25.75 -13.37
CA ASN A 550 -16.55 -26.20 -14.35
C ASN A 550 -16.77 -25.52 -15.69
N MET A 551 -15.69 -25.04 -16.30
CA MET A 551 -15.67 -24.48 -17.65
C MET A 551 -15.00 -25.50 -18.59
N ASN A 552 -15.77 -26.01 -19.55
CA ASN A 552 -15.25 -26.84 -20.63
C ASN A 552 -14.99 -25.96 -21.85
N MET A 553 -13.79 -26.08 -22.42
CA MET A 553 -13.40 -25.29 -23.58
C MET A 553 -12.51 -26.08 -24.55
N SER A 554 -12.48 -25.63 -25.79
CA SER A 554 -11.60 -26.11 -26.84
C SER A 554 -10.65 -24.98 -27.24
N LEU A 555 -9.35 -25.15 -27.02
CA LEU A 555 -8.30 -24.22 -27.42
C LEU A 555 -7.58 -24.76 -28.65
N SER A 556 -7.74 -24.10 -29.81
CA SER A 556 -7.20 -24.61 -31.07
C SER A 556 -5.67 -24.70 -31.05
N GLY A 557 -5.11 -25.84 -31.47
CA GLY A 557 -3.68 -25.98 -31.70
C GLY A 557 -2.82 -26.00 -30.44
N CYS A 558 -3.41 -26.18 -29.25
CA CYS A 558 -2.65 -26.27 -27.99
C CYS A 558 -2.12 -27.68 -27.67
N THR A 559 -2.44 -28.68 -28.51
CA THR A 559 -1.90 -30.03 -28.35
C THR A 559 -0.37 -29.98 -28.36
N SER A 560 0.28 -30.64 -27.38
CA SER A 560 1.71 -30.57 -27.04
C SER A 560 2.19 -29.31 -26.29
N GLY A 561 1.30 -28.38 -25.99
CA GLY A 561 1.55 -27.26 -25.09
C GLY A 561 1.73 -27.68 -23.64
N LYS A 562 2.29 -26.79 -22.83
CA LYS A 562 2.30 -26.90 -21.37
C LYS A 562 1.28 -25.95 -20.79
N MET A 563 0.58 -26.37 -19.76
CA MET A 563 -0.37 -25.55 -19.03
C MET A 563 0.03 -25.49 -17.55
N GLN A 564 0.22 -24.28 -17.03
CA GLN A 564 0.34 -24.05 -15.59
C GLN A 564 -1.03 -23.64 -15.06
N ILE A 565 -1.57 -24.37 -14.08
CA ILE A 565 -2.91 -24.15 -13.52
C ILE A 565 -2.86 -23.87 -12.02
N ILE A 566 -3.61 -22.85 -11.59
CA ILE A 566 -3.88 -22.51 -10.20
C ILE A 566 -5.37 -22.77 -9.95
N ASN A 567 -5.67 -23.73 -9.08
CA ASN A 567 -7.04 -24.10 -8.70
C ASN A 567 -7.12 -24.42 -7.20
N GLU A 568 -8.29 -24.82 -6.69
CA GLU A 568 -8.45 -25.12 -5.26
C GLU A 568 -7.53 -26.26 -4.79
N ALA A 569 -7.21 -27.22 -5.68
CA ALA A 569 -6.30 -28.33 -5.37
C ALA A 569 -4.83 -27.88 -5.22
N SER A 570 -4.46 -26.72 -5.76
CA SER A 570 -3.14 -26.11 -5.51
C SER A 570 -2.96 -25.72 -4.04
N GLY A 571 -4.04 -25.38 -3.32
CA GLY A 571 -3.97 -24.87 -1.95
C GLY A 571 -3.07 -23.63 -1.84
N PHE A 572 -2.06 -23.70 -0.96
CA PHE A 572 -1.02 -22.69 -0.82
C PHE A 572 0.27 -23.03 -1.60
N GLY A 573 0.24 -24.10 -2.40
CA GLY A 573 1.37 -24.55 -3.21
C GLY A 573 1.43 -23.88 -4.59
N PRO A 574 2.56 -24.05 -5.31
CA PRO A 574 2.76 -23.48 -6.64
C PRO A 574 1.76 -24.00 -7.69
N PRO A 575 1.65 -23.32 -8.86
CA PRO A 575 0.85 -23.81 -9.97
C PRO A 575 1.23 -25.23 -10.39
N THR A 576 0.24 -26.06 -10.73
CA THR A 576 0.48 -27.40 -11.28
C THR A 576 0.79 -27.31 -12.77
N GLU A 577 1.85 -27.96 -13.23
CA GLU A 577 2.16 -28.06 -14.67
C GLU A 577 1.55 -29.33 -15.29
N ILE A 578 0.89 -29.16 -16.44
CA ILE A 578 0.22 -30.24 -17.19
C ILE A 578 0.67 -30.17 -18.65
N THR A 579 1.03 -31.30 -19.24
CA THR A 579 1.25 -31.40 -20.70
C THR A 579 -0.09 -31.65 -21.40
N LEU A 580 -0.45 -30.79 -22.33
CA LEU A 580 -1.71 -30.87 -23.06
C LEU A 580 -1.63 -31.94 -24.16
N THR A 581 -2.48 -32.96 -24.07
CA THR A 581 -2.59 -34.04 -25.07
C THR A 581 -3.78 -33.88 -26.02
N SER A 582 -4.61 -32.87 -25.78
CA SER A 582 -5.79 -32.56 -26.60
C SER A 582 -6.07 -31.08 -26.59
N ASN A 583 -6.87 -30.62 -27.54
CA ASN A 583 -7.36 -29.24 -27.56
C ASN A 583 -8.47 -28.98 -26.53
N GLN A 584 -8.99 -30.01 -25.86
CA GLN A 584 -10.02 -29.85 -24.83
C GLN A 584 -9.37 -29.59 -23.46
N ILE A 585 -9.85 -28.55 -22.79
CA ILE A 585 -9.41 -28.14 -21.46
C ILE A 585 -10.67 -27.99 -20.59
N THR A 586 -10.59 -28.52 -19.36
CA THR A 586 -11.60 -28.28 -18.33
C THR A 586 -10.94 -27.52 -17.20
N LEU A 587 -11.47 -26.34 -16.89
CA LEU A 587 -11.09 -25.54 -15.74
C LEU A 587 -12.11 -25.70 -14.63
N THR A 588 -11.65 -26.03 -13.42
CA THR A 588 -12.49 -26.05 -12.22
C THR A 588 -12.94 -24.64 -11.84
N PRO A 589 -13.93 -24.48 -10.94
CA PRO A 589 -14.36 -23.18 -10.45
C PRO A 589 -13.20 -22.24 -10.12
N PHE A 590 -13.28 -21.00 -10.62
CA PHE A 590 -12.28 -19.95 -10.41
C PHE A 590 -10.82 -20.28 -10.77
N ALA A 591 -10.58 -21.37 -11.51
CA ALA A 591 -9.23 -21.73 -11.91
C ALA A 591 -8.65 -20.73 -12.92
N ILE A 592 -7.34 -20.53 -12.82
CA ILE A 592 -6.54 -19.68 -13.70
C ILE A 592 -5.52 -20.58 -14.36
N ALA A 593 -5.35 -20.47 -15.67
CA ALA A 593 -4.37 -21.24 -16.41
C ALA A 593 -3.58 -20.34 -17.37
N ILE A 594 -2.28 -20.57 -17.47
CA ILE A 594 -1.47 -20.06 -18.58
C ILE A 594 -1.05 -21.24 -19.44
N VAL A 595 -1.36 -21.16 -20.73
CA VAL A 595 -0.96 -22.15 -21.72
C VAL A 595 0.20 -21.61 -22.52
N HIS A 596 1.32 -22.32 -22.45
CA HIS A 596 2.54 -22.07 -23.18
C HIS A 596 2.65 -23.03 -24.35
N MET A 597 2.94 -22.49 -25.54
CA MET A 597 3.29 -23.32 -26.69
C MET A 597 4.79 -23.46 -26.83
N PRO A 598 5.31 -24.65 -27.20
CA PRO A 598 6.70 -24.79 -27.55
C PRO A 598 7.01 -23.82 -28.69
N THR A 599 7.95 -22.90 -28.48
CA THR A 599 8.46 -22.09 -29.58
C THR A 599 8.98 -23.05 -30.64
N ALA A 600 8.48 -22.92 -31.87
CA ALA A 600 9.02 -23.68 -32.98
C ALA A 600 10.53 -23.42 -33.01
N LYS A 601 11.35 -24.47 -32.84
CA LYS A 601 12.80 -24.37 -33.01
C LYS A 601 13.03 -23.73 -34.38
N LYS A 602 13.45 -22.46 -34.40
CA LYS A 602 13.85 -21.77 -35.62
C LYS A 602 15.06 -22.44 -36.23
#